data_AF-A0A961I435-F1
#
_entry.id   AF-A0A961I435-F1
#
_cell.length_a   1.000
_cell.length_b   1.000
_cell.length_c   1.000
_cell.angle_alpha   90.00
_cell.angle_beta   90.00
_cell.angle_gamma   90.00
#
_symmetry.space_group_name_H-M   'P 1'
#
loop_
_entity.id
_entity.type
_entity.pdbx_description
1 polymer ?
#
loop_
_entity_poly.entity_id
_entity_poly.type
_entity_poly.pdbx_seq_one_letter_code
_entity_poly.pdbx_strand_id
1 'polypeptide(L)'
;MFSALLIVFSGRSAARYYLVGLLVNLSFGHLVHAADFFSNESPRIVMLVMNARVFLYGPLIYLFLVQSIKMRRKWHPGDVLHFFPAILSFVLLLFVSVQKNEQSRIFLFSLMLHAQILLMSIYGVRIYSQIRDYIPDPLAGKINRNCPGGQGLLVAIVMFFLLWMAQQLLMLYLEGDAGIYKHVRLIRGIIILSYTLTICYVAVRMFLTQSRSKPIASIANNMQESSVSNGEMGHVTQLHNGVRNGLDGNGDQLNEHSHDSECERKYSRSGLKSDQIPVVLDRVVHYMETCRPYLDPEFAPRDMAAALDLPVARISQVINQELQTNFYGLV
;
A
#
# COMPACT_ATOMS: atom_id res chain seq x y z
N MET A 1 8.06 19.45 -1.59
CA MET A 1 7.42 18.19 -2.05
C MET A 1 7.10 17.24 -0.88
N PHE A 2 8.07 16.93 -0.01
CA PHE A 2 7.89 16.04 1.14
C PHE A 2 6.83 16.48 2.16
N SER A 3 6.79 17.78 2.49
CA SER A 3 5.77 18.38 3.35
C SER A 3 4.36 18.31 2.76
N ALA A 4 4.23 18.42 1.43
CA ALA A 4 2.93 18.27 0.75
C ALA A 4 2.42 16.82 0.77
N LEU A 5 3.32 15.83 0.65
CA LEU A 5 2.97 14.41 0.80
C LEU A 5 2.48 14.11 2.23
N LEU A 6 3.14 14.64 3.25
CA LEU A 6 2.71 14.46 4.65
C LEU A 6 1.31 15.03 4.95
N ILE A 7 0.96 16.17 4.35
CA ILE A 7 -0.35 16.82 4.53
C ILE A 7 -1.47 16.08 3.77
N VAL A 8 -1.18 15.53 2.58
CA VAL A 8 -2.15 14.79 1.76
C VAL A 8 -2.49 13.42 2.36
N PHE A 9 -1.63 12.87 3.22
CA PHE A 9 -1.82 11.55 3.84
C PHE A 9 -2.30 11.60 5.31
N SER A 10 -3.21 12.52 5.67
CA SER A 10 -3.75 12.73 7.04
C SER A 10 -4.65 11.62 7.66
N GLY A 11 -4.58 10.38 7.17
CA GLY A 11 -5.32 9.20 7.68
C GLY A 11 -4.42 8.23 8.46
N ARG A 12 -4.99 7.53 9.45
CA ARG A 12 -4.26 6.79 10.52
C ARG A 12 -3.63 5.44 10.15
N SER A 13 -3.40 5.10 8.88
CA SER A 13 -2.87 3.77 8.55
C SER A 13 -1.33 3.71 8.69
N ALA A 14 -0.81 2.71 9.42
CA ALA A 14 0.63 2.58 9.65
C ALA A 14 1.46 2.40 8.35
N ALA A 15 0.80 1.97 7.26
CA ALA A 15 1.38 1.85 5.93
C ALA A 15 2.00 3.17 5.45
N ARG A 16 1.37 4.30 5.79
CA ARG A 16 1.82 5.63 5.36
C ARG A 16 3.17 6.00 5.96
N TYR A 17 3.43 5.63 7.22
CA TYR A 17 4.73 5.89 7.84
C TYR A 17 5.85 5.10 7.15
N TYR A 18 5.59 3.86 6.74
CA TYR A 18 6.56 3.06 6.00
C TYR A 18 6.82 3.62 4.60
N LEU A 19 5.78 4.10 3.92
CA LEU A 19 5.93 4.78 2.63
C LEU A 19 6.75 6.07 2.76
N VAL A 20 6.46 6.90 3.77
CA VAL A 20 7.25 8.10 4.06
C VAL A 20 8.70 7.73 4.35
N GLY A 21 8.94 6.73 5.20
CA GLY A 21 10.28 6.21 5.47
C GLY A 21 11.02 5.79 4.21
N LEU A 22 10.34 5.12 3.28
CA LEU A 22 10.89 4.70 1.99
C LEU A 22 11.24 5.90 1.09
N LEU A 23 10.36 6.90 1.00
CA LEU A 23 10.59 8.10 0.21
C LEU A 23 11.73 8.96 0.78
N VAL A 24 11.82 9.06 2.11
CA VAL A 24 12.93 9.73 2.81
C VAL A 24 14.23 8.99 2.54
N ASN A 25 14.24 7.65 2.65
CA ASN A 25 15.42 6.83 2.38
C ASN A 25 15.92 7.03 0.94
N LEU A 26 15.02 6.99 -0.04
CA LEU A 26 15.30 7.23 -1.45
C LEU A 26 15.89 8.63 -1.67
N SER A 27 15.26 9.65 -1.10
CA SER A 27 15.65 11.05 -1.32
C SER A 27 16.95 11.42 -0.66
N PHE A 28 17.21 10.86 0.53
CA PHE A 28 18.51 10.98 1.18
C PHE A 28 19.64 10.46 0.28
N GLY A 29 19.33 9.56 -0.67
CA GLY A 29 20.32 9.06 -1.61
C GLY A 29 20.69 9.97 -2.72
N HIS A 30 19.69 10.61 -3.29
CA HIS A 30 19.91 11.64 -4.28
C HIS A 30 20.63 12.83 -3.66
N LEU A 31 20.27 13.24 -2.43
CA LEU A 31 20.91 14.36 -1.77
C LEU A 31 22.41 14.12 -1.56
N VAL A 32 22.80 12.93 -1.12
CA VAL A 32 24.21 12.62 -0.91
C VAL A 32 24.96 12.39 -2.21
N HIS A 33 24.36 11.76 -3.23
CA HIS A 33 25.01 11.70 -4.54
C HIS A 33 25.22 13.09 -5.15
N ALA A 34 24.28 14.01 -4.95
CA ALA A 34 24.46 15.40 -5.33
C ALA A 34 25.61 16.04 -4.52
N ALA A 35 25.64 15.84 -3.20
CA ALA A 35 26.72 16.37 -2.36
C ALA A 35 28.10 15.84 -2.78
N ASP A 36 28.24 14.54 -3.01
CA ASP A 36 29.47 13.88 -3.46
C ASP A 36 29.91 14.37 -4.86
N PHE A 37 28.95 14.68 -5.73
CA PHE A 37 29.23 15.28 -7.04
C PHE A 37 29.85 16.68 -6.91
N PHE A 38 29.41 17.48 -5.93
CA PHE A 38 29.89 18.86 -5.76
C PHE A 38 31.10 19.00 -4.84
N SER A 39 31.26 18.13 -3.83
CA SER A 39 32.24 18.39 -2.77
C SER A 39 33.66 17.86 -3.04
N ASN A 40 33.90 17.06 -4.08
CA ASN A 40 35.17 16.34 -4.37
C ASN A 40 35.70 15.44 -3.22
N GLU A 41 35.25 15.65 -1.99
CA GLU A 41 35.48 14.86 -0.80
C GLU A 41 34.12 14.66 -0.12
N SER A 42 33.60 13.43 -0.13
CA SER A 42 32.52 13.05 0.76
C SER A 42 33.11 12.57 2.09
N PRO A 43 32.60 13.05 3.25
CA PRO A 43 33.02 12.54 4.54
C PRO A 43 32.82 11.01 4.58
N ARG A 44 33.80 10.27 5.10
CA ARG A 44 33.75 8.79 5.15
C ARG A 44 32.46 8.24 5.78
N ILE A 45 31.93 8.95 6.77
CA ILE A 45 30.67 8.63 7.46
C ILE A 45 29.48 8.71 6.50
N VAL A 46 29.48 9.68 5.57
CA VAL A 46 28.41 9.84 4.59
C VAL A 46 28.38 8.62 3.68
N MET A 47 29.52 8.18 3.12
CA MET A 47 29.62 6.95 2.33
C MET A 47 29.19 5.70 3.12
N LEU A 48 29.55 5.61 4.40
CA LEU A 48 29.14 4.51 5.27
C LEU A 48 27.60 4.41 5.37
N VAL A 49 26.95 5.52 5.68
CA VAL A 49 25.48 5.57 5.81
C VAL A 49 24.81 5.30 4.44
N MET A 50 25.40 5.75 3.33
CA MET A 50 24.87 5.50 1.98
C MET A 50 24.77 4.03 1.62
N ASN A 51 25.81 3.26 1.95
CA ASN A 51 25.86 1.85 1.58
C ASN A 51 24.96 0.99 2.47
N ALA A 52 24.86 1.32 3.76
CA ALA A 52 24.03 0.56 4.69
C ALA A 52 22.52 0.71 4.42
N ARG A 53 22.06 1.90 3.99
CA ARG A 53 20.62 2.16 3.88
C ARG A 53 19.91 1.37 2.79
N VAL A 54 20.63 0.84 1.78
CA VAL A 54 20.03 0.04 0.69
C VAL A 54 19.26 -1.14 1.27
N PHE A 55 19.71 -1.65 2.41
CA PHE A 55 19.04 -2.72 3.13
C PHE A 55 17.75 -2.33 3.85
N LEU A 56 17.46 -1.04 3.97
CA LEU A 56 16.19 -0.57 4.53
C LEU A 56 15.06 -0.61 3.50
N TYR A 57 15.36 -0.67 2.19
CA TYR A 57 14.30 -0.76 1.17
C TYR A 57 13.46 -2.03 1.34
N GLY A 58 14.09 -3.18 1.52
CA GLY A 58 13.38 -4.45 1.68
C GLY A 58 12.37 -4.45 2.85
N PRO A 59 12.79 -4.14 4.08
CA PRO A 59 11.91 -4.07 5.25
C PRO A 59 10.81 -3.01 5.13
N LEU A 60 11.15 -1.82 4.60
CA LEU A 60 10.18 -0.75 4.43
C LEU A 60 9.12 -1.10 3.38
N ILE A 61 9.52 -1.71 2.24
CA ILE A 61 8.60 -2.22 1.22
C ILE A 61 7.73 -3.33 1.81
N TYR A 62 8.34 -4.30 2.50
CA TYR A 62 7.61 -5.41 3.11
C TYR A 62 6.53 -4.92 4.08
N LEU A 63 6.91 -4.05 5.03
CA LEU A 63 5.98 -3.50 6.02
C LEU A 63 4.90 -2.62 5.37
N PHE A 64 5.28 -1.83 4.36
CA PHE A 64 4.33 -1.05 3.58
C PHE A 64 3.28 -1.96 2.92
N LEU A 65 3.70 -3.02 2.22
CA LEU A 65 2.81 -3.93 1.51
C LEU A 65 1.90 -4.69 2.47
N VAL A 66 2.49 -5.32 3.50
CA VAL A 66 1.74 -6.06 4.52
C VAL A 66 0.67 -5.19 5.17
N GLN A 67 1.02 -3.96 5.55
CA GLN A 67 0.09 -3.05 6.21
C GLN A 67 -0.95 -2.45 5.26
N SER A 68 -0.63 -2.38 3.97
CA SER A 68 -1.57 -1.94 2.93
C SER A 68 -2.60 -3.03 2.62
N ILE A 69 -2.22 -4.30 2.71
CA ILE A 69 -3.10 -5.45 2.48
C ILE A 69 -3.92 -5.78 3.74
N LYS A 70 -3.28 -5.83 4.91
CA LYS A 70 -3.94 -6.18 6.18
C LYS A 70 -4.14 -4.92 7.00
N MET A 71 -5.33 -4.30 6.91
CA MET A 71 -5.64 -3.02 7.56
C MET A 71 -5.39 -2.99 9.09
N ARG A 72 -5.23 -4.13 9.77
CA ARG A 72 -5.02 -4.20 11.23
C ARG A 72 -3.97 -5.23 11.71
N ARG A 73 -2.95 -5.55 10.91
CA ARG A 73 -1.87 -6.43 11.42
C ARG A 73 -1.13 -5.74 12.57
N LYS A 74 -1.04 -6.40 13.74
CA LYS A 74 -0.17 -5.98 14.85
C LYS A 74 1.29 -6.29 14.52
N TRP A 75 2.23 -5.53 15.10
CA TRP A 75 3.65 -5.82 14.99
C TRP A 75 3.97 -7.23 15.49
N HIS A 76 4.76 -7.98 14.73
CA HIS A 76 5.30 -9.26 15.16
C HIS A 76 6.81 -9.12 15.36
N PRO A 77 7.42 -9.77 16.36
CA PRO A 77 8.88 -9.76 16.54
C PRO A 77 9.64 -10.23 15.29
N GLY A 78 9.05 -11.12 14.49
CA GLY A 78 9.60 -11.56 13.21
C GLY A 78 9.78 -10.43 12.18
N ASP A 79 9.02 -9.33 12.30
CA ASP A 79 9.14 -8.18 11.41
C ASP A 79 10.48 -7.45 11.60
N VAL A 80 11.05 -7.49 12.82
CA VAL A 80 12.36 -6.90 13.13
C VAL A 80 13.48 -7.65 12.43
N LEU A 81 13.32 -8.97 12.21
CA LEU A 81 14.34 -9.81 11.57
C LEU A 81 14.63 -9.34 10.13
N HIS A 82 13.66 -8.72 9.48
CA HIS A 82 13.84 -8.13 8.16
C HIS A 82 14.88 -7.00 8.15
N PHE A 83 15.09 -6.29 9.27
CA PHE A 83 16.11 -5.24 9.39
C PHE A 83 17.52 -5.77 9.66
N PHE A 84 17.68 -7.07 9.94
CA PHE A 84 18.98 -7.68 10.22
C PHE A 84 20.02 -7.44 9.10
N PRO A 85 19.70 -7.59 7.80
CA PRO A 85 20.61 -7.24 6.71
C PRO A 85 21.14 -5.80 6.79
N ALA A 86 20.31 -4.83 7.21
CA ALA A 86 20.72 -3.43 7.32
C ALA A 86 21.68 -3.20 8.48
N ILE A 87 21.39 -3.81 9.63
CA ILE A 87 22.25 -3.73 10.81
C ILE A 87 23.58 -4.42 10.53
N LEU A 88 23.57 -5.63 9.97
CA LEU A 88 24.77 -6.38 9.63
C LEU A 88 25.63 -5.61 8.61
N SER A 89 25.00 -5.09 7.55
CA SER A 89 25.67 -4.26 6.54
C SER A 89 26.33 -3.03 7.17
N PHE A 90 25.63 -2.33 8.07
CA PHE A 90 26.18 -1.18 8.78
C PHE A 90 27.40 -1.55 9.65
N VAL A 91 27.33 -2.65 10.39
CA VAL A 91 28.45 -3.13 11.22
C VAL A 91 29.65 -3.54 10.37
N LEU A 92 29.43 -4.25 9.26
CA LEU A 92 30.50 -4.61 8.32
C LEU A 92 31.14 -3.37 7.70
N LEU A 93 30.33 -2.38 7.31
CA LEU A 93 30.83 -1.10 6.82
C LEU A 93 31.68 -0.37 7.86
N LEU A 94 31.27 -0.38 9.13
CA LEU A 94 32.07 0.23 10.20
C LEU A 94 33.43 -0.46 10.30
N PHE A 95 33.46 -1.79 10.23
CA PHE A 95 34.69 -2.56 10.23
C PHE A 95 35.59 -2.21 9.03
N VAL A 96 35.04 -2.12 7.83
CA VAL A 96 35.77 -1.68 6.63
C VAL A 96 36.32 -0.26 6.79
N SER A 97 35.56 0.65 7.41
CA SER A 97 35.95 2.05 7.56
C SER A 97 37.17 2.28 8.46
N VAL A 98 37.42 1.37 9.41
CA VAL A 98 38.54 1.42 10.36
C VAL A 98 39.84 0.85 9.77
N GLN A 99 39.77 0.16 8.62
CA GLN A 99 40.96 -0.41 7.98
C GLN A 99 41.93 0.67 7.50
N LYS A 100 43.15 0.63 8.04
CA LYS A 100 44.24 1.56 7.70
C LYS A 100 44.89 1.23 6.36
N ASN A 101 45.03 -0.06 6.04
CA ASN A 101 45.57 -0.51 4.76
C ASN A 101 44.53 -0.26 3.66
N GLU A 102 44.89 0.59 2.71
CA GLU A 102 44.03 0.98 1.59
C GLU A 102 43.64 -0.20 0.70
N GLN A 103 44.57 -1.10 0.41
CA GLN A 103 44.32 -2.25 -0.45
C GLN A 103 43.37 -3.25 0.23
N SER A 104 43.57 -3.52 1.52
CA SER A 104 42.64 -4.35 2.31
C SER A 104 41.26 -3.72 2.41
N ARG A 105 41.19 -2.39 2.56
CA ARG A 105 39.92 -1.65 2.61
C ARG A 105 39.16 -1.76 1.29
N ILE A 106 39.81 -1.51 0.16
CA ILE A 106 39.22 -1.62 -1.19
C ILE A 106 38.72 -3.05 -1.41
N PHE A 107 39.55 -4.05 -1.07
CA PHE A 107 39.18 -5.46 -1.19
C PHE A 107 37.94 -5.82 -0.36
N LEU A 108 37.93 -5.47 0.93
CA LEU A 108 36.80 -5.77 1.82
C LEU A 108 35.54 -5.00 1.41
N PHE A 109 35.68 -3.75 0.97
CA PHE A 109 34.57 -2.97 0.44
C PHE A 109 33.96 -3.63 -0.81
N SER A 110 34.81 -4.06 -1.74
CA SER A 110 34.37 -4.77 -2.95
C SER A 110 33.69 -6.09 -2.59
N LEU A 111 34.30 -6.92 -1.76
CA LEU A 111 33.72 -8.20 -1.31
C LEU A 111 32.35 -8.00 -0.65
N MET A 112 32.24 -6.99 0.22
CA MET A 112 31.00 -6.65 0.88
C MET A 112 29.95 -6.18 -0.14
N LEU A 113 30.29 -5.31 -1.10
CA LEU A 113 29.36 -4.85 -2.14
C LEU A 113 28.82 -6.03 -2.96
N HIS A 114 29.65 -7.01 -3.32
CA HIS A 114 29.19 -8.22 -4.01
C HIS A 114 28.26 -9.07 -3.12
N ALA A 115 28.61 -9.26 -1.84
CA ALA A 115 27.76 -9.98 -0.89
C ALA A 115 26.40 -9.26 -0.70
N GLN A 116 26.40 -7.94 -0.71
CA GLN A 116 25.20 -7.11 -0.62
C GLN A 116 24.28 -7.30 -1.82
N ILE A 117 24.83 -7.32 -3.05
CA ILE A 117 24.08 -7.58 -4.29
C ILE A 117 23.46 -8.98 -4.26
N LEU A 118 24.23 -9.98 -3.86
CA LEU A 118 23.74 -11.35 -3.75
C LEU A 118 22.61 -11.46 -2.72
N LEU A 119 22.79 -10.87 -1.54
CA LEU A 119 21.78 -10.87 -0.48
C LEU A 119 20.49 -10.16 -0.92
N MET A 120 20.60 -9.01 -1.60
CA MET A 120 19.46 -8.29 -2.19
C MET A 120 18.71 -9.14 -3.21
N SER A 121 19.43 -9.90 -4.02
CA SER A 121 18.84 -10.76 -5.05
C SER A 121 18.06 -11.92 -4.42
N ILE A 122 18.66 -12.61 -3.44
CA ILE A 122 18.02 -13.69 -2.68
C ILE A 122 16.78 -13.15 -1.93
N TYR A 123 16.93 -12.00 -1.27
CA TYR A 123 15.87 -11.40 -0.48
C TYR A 123 14.73 -10.87 -1.34
N GLY A 124 15.04 -10.30 -2.50
CA GLY A 124 14.05 -9.88 -3.50
C GLY A 124 13.21 -11.05 -4.01
N VAL A 125 13.85 -12.19 -4.33
CA VAL A 125 13.14 -13.42 -4.71
C VAL A 125 12.25 -13.94 -3.58
N ARG A 126 12.75 -13.91 -2.33
CA ARG A 126 11.97 -14.30 -1.14
C ARG A 126 10.74 -13.41 -0.95
N ILE A 127 10.90 -12.08 -0.95
CA ILE A 127 9.75 -11.15 -0.83
C ILE A 127 8.79 -11.40 -1.98
N TYR A 128 9.27 -11.47 -3.22
CA TYR A 128 8.44 -11.74 -4.38
C TYR A 128 7.62 -13.01 -4.20
N SER A 129 8.25 -14.11 -3.76
CA SER A 129 7.54 -15.37 -3.50
C SER A 129 6.45 -15.27 -2.43
N GLN A 130 6.63 -14.38 -1.44
CA GLN A 130 5.63 -14.16 -0.38
C GLN A 130 4.48 -13.27 -0.84
N ILE A 131 4.76 -12.30 -1.72
CA ILE A 131 3.75 -11.34 -2.17
C ILE A 131 3.03 -11.77 -3.45
N ARG A 132 3.60 -12.70 -4.24
CA ARG A 132 3.04 -13.08 -5.55
C ARG A 132 1.60 -13.57 -5.46
N ASP A 133 1.24 -14.27 -4.39
CA ASP A 133 -0.11 -14.81 -4.20
C ASP A 133 -1.12 -13.72 -3.80
N TYR A 134 -0.62 -12.55 -3.38
CA TYR A 134 -1.42 -11.35 -3.05
C TYR A 134 -1.42 -10.33 -4.18
N ILE A 135 -0.54 -10.47 -5.18
CA ILE A 135 -0.62 -9.69 -6.41
C ILE A 135 -1.68 -10.41 -7.24
N PRO A 136 -2.91 -9.87 -7.38
CA PRO A 136 -3.95 -10.53 -8.15
C PRO A 136 -3.38 -10.86 -9.53
N ASP A 137 -3.41 -12.15 -9.88
CA ASP A 137 -2.82 -12.63 -11.12
C ASP A 137 -3.53 -11.92 -12.27
N PRO A 138 -2.87 -10.96 -12.96
CA PRO A 138 -3.53 -10.19 -14.01
C PRO A 138 -3.90 -11.05 -15.22
N LEU A 139 -3.55 -12.35 -15.19
CA LEU A 139 -3.82 -13.34 -16.23
C LEU A 139 -4.87 -14.38 -15.85
N ALA A 140 -5.27 -14.51 -14.57
CA ALA A 140 -6.19 -15.58 -14.15
C ALA A 140 -7.68 -15.24 -14.40
N GLY A 141 -8.03 -13.97 -14.55
CA GLY A 141 -9.38 -13.53 -14.88
C GLY A 141 -9.51 -13.17 -16.37
N LYS A 142 -10.26 -13.97 -17.13
CA LYS A 142 -10.67 -13.64 -18.50
C LYS A 142 -11.24 -12.20 -18.54
N ILE A 143 -10.72 -11.38 -19.46
CA ILE A 143 -11.22 -10.04 -19.88
C ILE A 143 -10.69 -8.84 -19.04
N ASN A 144 -9.55 -8.25 -19.46
CA ASN A 144 -9.49 -6.95 -20.17
C ASN A 144 -8.02 -6.49 -20.30
N ARG A 145 -7.51 -6.39 -21.54
CA ARG A 145 -6.09 -6.24 -21.91
C ARG A 145 -5.43 -4.89 -21.56
N ASN A 146 -6.03 -4.06 -20.70
CA ASN A 146 -5.63 -2.64 -20.58
C ASN A 146 -5.12 -2.18 -19.21
N CYS A 147 -4.77 -3.08 -18.28
CA CYS A 147 -4.07 -2.68 -17.05
C CYS A 147 -2.64 -3.25 -16.99
N PRO A 148 -1.64 -2.56 -17.57
CA PRO A 148 -0.23 -2.96 -17.55
C PRO A 148 0.46 -2.75 -16.18
N GLY A 149 -0.29 -2.51 -15.10
CA GLY A 149 0.24 -1.95 -13.85
C GLY A 149 1.20 -2.85 -13.07
N GLY A 150 0.81 -4.11 -12.82
CA GLY A 150 1.58 -5.01 -11.94
C GLY A 150 2.84 -5.58 -12.62
N GLN A 151 2.68 -6.15 -13.81
CA GLN A 151 3.79 -6.72 -14.57
C GLN A 151 4.75 -5.63 -15.07
N GLY A 152 4.22 -4.48 -15.49
CA GLY A 152 5.05 -3.33 -15.88
C GLY A 152 5.92 -2.84 -14.72
N LEU A 153 5.37 -2.79 -13.49
CA LEU A 153 6.13 -2.42 -12.30
C LEU A 153 7.22 -3.45 -11.97
N LEU A 154 6.92 -4.75 -12.03
CA LEU A 154 7.91 -5.79 -11.77
C LEU A 154 9.03 -5.77 -12.81
N VAL A 155 8.69 -5.69 -14.10
CA VAL A 155 9.67 -5.57 -15.19
C VAL A 155 10.50 -4.30 -15.01
N ALA A 156 9.89 -3.18 -14.62
CA ALA A 156 10.60 -1.94 -14.33
C ALA A 156 11.58 -2.09 -13.14
N ILE A 157 11.19 -2.77 -12.07
CA ILE A 157 12.05 -3.04 -10.91
C ILE A 157 13.23 -3.94 -11.32
N VAL A 158 12.98 -5.00 -12.09
CA VAL A 158 14.04 -5.90 -12.57
C VAL A 158 14.98 -5.19 -13.54
N MET A 159 14.46 -4.45 -14.52
CA MET A 159 15.28 -3.65 -15.44
C MET A 159 16.10 -2.60 -14.68
N PHE A 160 15.52 -1.97 -13.65
CA PHE A 160 16.22 -1.03 -12.78
C PHE A 160 17.42 -1.69 -12.09
N PHE A 161 17.22 -2.88 -11.50
CA PHE A 161 18.30 -3.64 -10.87
C PHE A 161 19.40 -4.02 -11.86
N LEU A 162 19.03 -4.47 -13.06
CA LEU A 162 20.00 -4.83 -14.11
C LEU A 162 20.80 -3.61 -14.58
N LEU A 163 20.16 -2.48 -14.82
CA LEU A 163 20.82 -1.23 -15.21
C LEU A 163 21.75 -0.73 -14.12
N TRP A 164 21.31 -0.76 -12.85
CA TRP A 164 22.14 -0.39 -11.72
C TRP A 164 23.37 -1.32 -11.60
N MET A 165 23.20 -2.63 -11.79
CA MET A 165 24.30 -3.59 -11.77
C MET A 165 25.29 -3.36 -12.93
N ALA A 166 24.79 -3.17 -14.16
CA ALA A 166 25.61 -2.86 -15.33
C ALA A 166 26.43 -1.58 -15.12
N GLN A 167 25.84 -0.56 -14.49
CA GLN A 167 26.54 0.67 -14.11
C GLN A 167 27.69 0.41 -13.12
N GLN A 168 27.50 -0.46 -12.11
CA GLN A 168 28.58 -0.79 -11.17
C GLN A 168 29.74 -1.53 -11.84
N LEU A 169 29.42 -2.46 -12.74
CA LEU A 169 30.44 -3.17 -13.53
C LEU A 169 31.20 -2.22 -14.45
N LEU A 170 30.51 -1.26 -15.08
CA LEU A 170 31.14 -0.24 -15.92
C LEU A 170 32.11 0.64 -15.12
N MET A 171 31.74 1.00 -13.89
CA MET A 171 32.61 1.78 -12.99
C MET A 171 33.88 1.02 -12.62
N LEU A 172 33.74 -0.26 -12.25
CA LEU A 172 34.88 -1.14 -11.94
C LEU A 172 35.84 -1.28 -13.12
N TYR A 173 35.31 -1.31 -14.35
CA TYR A 173 36.13 -1.46 -15.55
C TYR A 173 36.87 -0.18 -15.94
N LEU A 174 36.27 0.99 -15.71
CA LEU A 174 36.79 2.29 -16.19
C LEU A 174 37.65 3.04 -15.17
N GLU A 175 37.88 2.48 -13.98
CA GLU A 175 38.64 3.12 -12.90
C GLU A 175 40.15 3.28 -13.20
N GLY A 176 40.65 2.65 -14.27
CA GLY A 176 42.07 2.70 -14.66
C GLY A 176 42.52 3.95 -15.43
N ASP A 177 41.61 4.78 -15.96
CA ASP A 177 41.95 5.95 -16.79
C ASP A 177 41.33 7.24 -16.22
N ALA A 178 42.20 8.11 -15.70
CA ALA A 178 41.81 9.38 -15.06
C ALA A 178 41.11 10.37 -16.03
N GLY A 179 41.39 10.31 -17.33
CA GLY A 179 40.73 11.14 -18.34
C GLY A 179 39.29 10.68 -18.58
N ILE A 180 39.09 9.37 -18.67
CA ILE A 180 37.78 8.76 -18.89
C ILE A 180 36.88 8.90 -17.65
N TYR A 181 37.47 8.87 -16.45
CA TYR A 181 36.73 8.91 -15.18
C TYR A 181 35.78 10.10 -15.04
N LYS A 182 36.16 11.32 -15.50
CA LYS A 182 35.29 12.50 -15.45
C LYS A 182 34.05 12.34 -16.33
N HIS A 183 34.22 11.81 -17.53
CA HIS A 183 33.11 11.57 -18.46
C HIS A 183 32.17 10.48 -17.93
N VAL A 184 32.73 9.40 -17.37
CA VAL A 184 31.96 8.32 -16.74
C VAL A 184 31.14 8.84 -15.56
N ARG A 185 31.72 9.70 -14.72
CA ARG A 185 31.01 10.33 -13.60
C ARG A 185 29.84 11.19 -14.07
N LEU A 186 30.01 11.96 -15.15
CA LEU A 186 28.94 12.76 -15.74
C LEU A 186 27.82 11.89 -16.34
N ILE A 187 28.17 10.89 -17.14
CA ILE A 187 27.22 9.94 -17.74
C ILE A 187 26.42 9.23 -16.63
N ARG A 188 27.11 8.81 -15.57
CA ARG A 188 26.48 8.25 -14.37
C ARG A 188 25.48 9.22 -13.74
N GLY A 189 25.84 10.49 -13.57
CA GLY A 189 24.93 11.51 -13.05
C GLY A 189 23.66 11.67 -13.90
N ILE A 190 23.80 11.63 -15.23
CA ILE A 190 22.67 11.73 -16.18
C ILE A 190 21.77 10.50 -16.10
N ILE A 191 22.35 9.29 -16.09
CA ILE A 191 21.59 8.03 -15.90
C ILE A 191 20.85 8.08 -14.57
N ILE A 192 21.53 8.57 -13.52
CA ILE A 192 20.94 8.71 -12.18
C ILE A 192 19.72 9.62 -12.17
N LEU A 193 19.88 10.79 -12.76
CA LEU A 193 18.81 11.76 -12.85
C LEU A 193 17.63 11.23 -13.68
N SER A 194 17.90 10.59 -14.83
CA SER A 194 16.86 10.11 -15.73
C SER A 194 15.98 9.04 -15.06
N TYR A 195 16.58 8.04 -14.40
CA TYR A 195 15.78 7.01 -13.71
C TYR A 195 14.98 7.60 -12.55
N THR A 196 15.54 8.59 -11.83
CA THR A 196 14.87 9.22 -10.69
C THR A 196 13.60 9.92 -11.15
N LEU A 197 13.70 10.64 -12.28
CA LEU A 197 12.55 11.28 -12.91
C LEU A 197 11.52 10.25 -13.40
N THR A 198 11.94 9.11 -13.96
CA THR A 198 11.03 8.03 -14.37
C THR A 198 10.28 7.43 -13.18
N ILE A 199 10.97 7.13 -12.08
CA ILE A 199 10.33 6.59 -10.86
C ILE A 199 9.35 7.60 -10.28
N CYS A 200 9.74 8.88 -10.19
CA CYS A 200 8.84 9.96 -9.76
C CYS A 200 7.61 10.07 -10.66
N TYR A 201 7.78 10.00 -11.99
CA TYR A 201 6.67 10.03 -12.94
C TYR A 201 5.71 8.86 -12.76
N VAL A 202 6.22 7.64 -12.62
CA VAL A 202 5.40 6.43 -12.37
C VAL A 202 4.65 6.57 -11.04
N ALA A 203 5.32 6.99 -9.97
CA ALA A 203 4.69 7.20 -8.67
C ALA A 203 3.58 8.25 -8.72
N VAL A 204 3.80 9.38 -9.40
CA VAL A 204 2.78 10.42 -9.61
C VAL A 204 1.61 9.89 -10.44
N ARG A 205 1.87 9.15 -11.52
CA ARG A 205 0.82 8.54 -12.35
C ARG A 205 -0.02 7.55 -11.55
N MET A 206 0.61 6.66 -10.78
CA MET A 206 -0.08 5.71 -9.90
C MET A 206 -0.95 6.43 -8.88
N PHE A 207 -0.44 7.49 -8.27
CA PHE A 207 -1.18 8.32 -7.33
C PHE A 207 -2.40 8.99 -7.99
N LEU A 208 -2.21 9.60 -9.16
CA LEU A 208 -3.30 10.24 -9.89
C LEU A 208 -4.36 9.23 -10.33
N THR A 209 -3.98 8.02 -10.74
CA THR A 209 -4.95 6.96 -11.05
C THR A 209 -5.74 6.52 -9.81
N GLN A 210 -5.08 6.40 -8.65
CA GLN A 210 -5.73 6.01 -7.39
C GLN A 210 -6.65 7.11 -6.85
N SER A 211 -6.35 8.39 -7.11
CA SER A 211 -7.24 9.51 -6.76
C SER A 211 -8.48 9.60 -7.65
N ARG A 212 -8.45 9.00 -8.86
CA ARG A 212 -9.53 9.05 -9.84
C ARG A 212 -10.53 7.90 -9.73
N SER A 213 -10.18 6.81 -9.04
CA SER A 213 -11.20 5.83 -8.63
C SER A 213 -12.13 6.53 -7.65
N LYS A 214 -13.28 7.00 -8.16
CA LYS A 214 -14.33 7.63 -7.35
C LYS A 214 -14.63 6.72 -6.16
N PRO A 215 -14.79 7.27 -4.94
CA PRO A 215 -15.24 6.46 -3.82
C PRO A 215 -16.56 5.81 -4.23
N ILE A 216 -16.58 4.47 -4.26
CA ILE A 216 -17.72 3.63 -4.64
C ILE A 216 -19.00 4.04 -3.88
N ALA A 217 -18.83 4.68 -2.71
CA ALA A 217 -19.89 5.34 -1.95
C ALA A 217 -20.76 6.34 -2.77
N SER A 218 -20.22 7.07 -3.74
CA SER A 218 -21.04 7.99 -4.56
C SER A 218 -21.88 7.26 -5.61
N ILE A 219 -21.47 6.06 -6.03
CA ILE A 219 -22.24 5.22 -6.97
C ILE A 219 -23.33 4.48 -6.21
N ALA A 220 -23.06 4.02 -4.98
CA ALA A 220 -24.05 3.39 -4.11
C ALA A 220 -25.20 4.35 -3.77
N ASN A 221 -24.92 5.61 -3.43
CA ASN A 221 -25.97 6.59 -3.15
C ASN A 221 -26.85 6.90 -4.38
N ASN A 222 -26.25 6.99 -5.58
CA ASN A 222 -27.01 7.21 -6.81
C ASN A 222 -27.87 6.00 -7.22
N MET A 223 -27.47 4.76 -6.88
CA MET A 223 -28.31 3.56 -7.09
C MET A 223 -29.45 3.44 -6.06
N GLN A 224 -29.27 4.00 -4.86
CA GLN A 224 -30.28 3.99 -3.82
C GLN A 224 -31.36 5.06 -4.06
N GLU A 225 -31.01 6.24 -4.59
CA GLU A 225 -32.00 7.26 -4.98
C GLU A 225 -32.80 6.85 -6.24
N SER A 226 -32.18 6.18 -7.21
CA SER A 226 -32.86 5.74 -8.43
C SER A 226 -33.82 4.56 -8.22
N SER A 227 -33.66 3.77 -7.15
CA SER A 227 -34.60 2.71 -6.79
C SER A 227 -35.78 3.21 -5.94
N VAL A 228 -35.65 4.33 -5.25
CA VAL A 228 -36.75 4.95 -4.48
C VAL A 228 -37.66 5.79 -5.39
N SER A 229 -37.13 6.43 -6.44
CA SER A 229 -37.93 7.29 -7.32
C SER A 229 -38.89 6.55 -8.27
N ASN A 230 -38.78 5.23 -8.45
CA ASN A 230 -39.64 4.47 -9.36
C ASN A 230 -40.79 3.71 -8.66
N GLY A 231 -40.99 3.91 -7.35
CA GLY A 231 -42.02 3.23 -6.55
C GLY A 231 -43.33 3.99 -6.31
N GLU A 232 -43.40 5.29 -6.62
CA GLU A 232 -44.57 6.13 -6.33
C GLU A 232 -45.25 6.64 -7.60
N MET A 233 -45.98 5.76 -8.28
CA MET A 233 -47.06 6.16 -9.17
C MET A 233 -48.29 5.33 -8.85
N GLY A 234 -48.86 5.61 -7.67
CA GLY A 234 -50.01 4.91 -7.12
C GLY A 234 -50.78 5.79 -6.12
N HIS A 235 -51.52 6.76 -6.67
CA HIS A 235 -52.86 7.11 -6.21
C HIS A 235 -53.07 7.45 -4.72
N VAL A 236 -52.90 8.72 -4.30
CA VAL A 236 -53.62 9.25 -3.12
C VAL A 236 -54.10 10.68 -3.34
N THR A 237 -55.42 10.80 -3.27
CA THR A 237 -56.25 12.00 -3.33
C THR A 237 -56.07 12.88 -2.08
N GLN A 238 -56.19 14.19 -2.28
CA GLN A 238 -56.27 15.26 -1.27
C GLN A 238 -57.21 14.96 -0.09
N LEU A 239 -56.88 15.45 1.13
CA LEU A 239 -57.72 16.39 1.89
C LEU A 239 -57.17 16.75 3.30
N HIS A 240 -57.10 18.07 3.53
CA HIS A 240 -57.53 18.83 4.73
C HIS A 240 -56.64 19.04 5.98
N ASN A 241 -56.48 20.34 6.31
CA ASN A 241 -56.30 21.06 7.59
C ASN A 241 -55.14 20.66 8.52
N GLY A 242 -54.43 21.57 9.22
CA GLY A 242 -54.67 22.96 9.59
C GLY A 242 -54.31 23.14 11.08
N VAL A 243 -53.44 24.11 11.39
CA VAL A 243 -53.28 24.79 12.71
C VAL A 243 -52.62 23.98 13.86
N ARG A 244 -51.43 24.39 14.37
CA ARG A 244 -51.21 25.34 15.50
C ARG A 244 -49.76 25.32 16.02
N ASN A 245 -49.29 26.50 16.43
CA ASN A 245 -48.05 26.79 17.17
C ASN A 245 -47.99 26.10 18.55
N GLY A 246 -46.77 25.89 19.07
CA GLY A 246 -46.51 25.62 20.49
C GLY A 246 -45.02 25.53 20.80
N LEU A 247 -44.56 26.42 21.69
CA LEU A 247 -43.19 26.64 22.16
C LEU A 247 -42.74 25.63 23.25
N ASP A 248 -41.42 25.70 23.52
CA ASP A 248 -40.69 25.44 24.77
C ASP A 248 -40.19 24.02 25.12
N GLY A 249 -38.91 23.97 25.53
CA GLY A 249 -38.49 23.13 26.65
C GLY A 249 -37.21 22.30 26.49
N ASN A 250 -36.08 22.88 26.88
CA ASN A 250 -34.87 22.30 27.49
C ASN A 250 -34.79 20.77 27.71
N GLY A 251 -33.64 20.18 27.39
CA GLY A 251 -33.25 18.84 27.84
C GLY A 251 -31.91 18.36 27.29
N ASP A 252 -30.83 19.03 27.69
CA ASP A 252 -29.44 18.59 27.44
C ASP A 252 -29.15 17.37 28.34
N GLN A 253 -29.17 16.16 27.78
CA GLN A 253 -28.52 14.96 28.33
C GLN A 253 -28.61 13.75 27.40
N LEU A 254 -27.47 13.05 27.27
CA LEU A 254 -27.26 11.67 26.79
C LEU A 254 -27.26 11.46 25.26
N ASN A 255 -26.06 11.51 24.67
CA ASN A 255 -25.82 11.10 23.29
C ASN A 255 -24.66 10.09 23.19
N GLU A 256 -24.82 8.94 23.87
CA GLU A 256 -24.01 7.73 23.65
C GLU A 256 -24.87 6.48 23.33
N HIS A 257 -26.21 6.62 23.28
CA HIS A 257 -27.15 5.53 22.99
C HIS A 257 -27.96 5.70 21.68
N SER A 258 -27.71 6.75 20.90
CA SER A 258 -28.48 7.06 19.70
C SER A 258 -28.11 6.20 18.48
N HIS A 259 -26.91 5.62 18.44
CA HIS A 259 -26.44 4.88 17.27
C HIS A 259 -27.03 3.45 17.16
N ASP A 260 -27.28 2.79 18.31
CA ASP A 260 -27.87 1.44 18.34
C ASP A 260 -29.38 1.47 18.00
N SER A 261 -30.08 2.51 18.48
CA SER A 261 -31.53 2.68 18.29
C SER A 261 -31.92 2.95 16.82
N GLU A 262 -31.04 3.60 16.06
CA GLU A 262 -31.31 3.96 14.67
C GLU A 262 -31.06 2.78 13.70
N CYS A 263 -30.04 1.95 13.99
CA CYS A 263 -29.82 0.69 13.28
C CYS A 263 -30.96 -0.30 13.52
N GLU A 264 -31.44 -0.48 14.75
CA GLU A 264 -32.57 -1.38 15.04
C GLU A 264 -33.83 -0.98 14.28
N ARG A 265 -34.18 0.31 14.23
CA ARG A 265 -35.37 0.78 13.48
C ARG A 265 -35.25 0.54 11.97
N LYS A 266 -34.06 0.69 11.39
CA LYS A 266 -33.83 0.46 9.95
C LYS A 266 -33.99 -1.00 9.55
N TYR A 267 -33.71 -1.93 10.47
CA TYR A 267 -33.72 -3.37 10.21
C TYR A 267 -34.88 -4.13 10.87
N SER A 268 -35.75 -3.45 11.63
CA SER A 268 -36.95 -4.04 12.27
C SER A 268 -37.90 -4.76 11.29
N ARG A 269 -37.79 -4.50 9.99
CA ARG A 269 -38.56 -5.16 8.92
C ARG A 269 -37.90 -6.41 8.32
N SER A 270 -36.66 -6.75 8.68
CA SER A 270 -35.92 -7.87 8.04
C SER A 270 -36.35 -9.27 8.51
N GLY A 271 -37.17 -9.34 9.56
CA GLY A 271 -37.69 -10.60 10.12
C GLY A 271 -36.60 -11.55 10.64
N LEU A 272 -35.35 -11.09 10.80
CA LEU A 272 -34.28 -11.90 11.38
C LEU A 272 -34.39 -11.84 12.90
N LYS A 273 -34.69 -12.98 13.52
CA LYS A 273 -34.67 -13.09 14.98
C LYS A 273 -33.21 -13.10 15.46
N SER A 274 -32.96 -12.53 16.64
CA SER A 274 -31.62 -12.35 17.21
C SER A 274 -30.84 -13.67 17.38
N ASP A 275 -31.55 -14.79 17.52
CA ASP A 275 -31.00 -16.15 17.61
C ASP A 275 -30.39 -16.67 16.30
N GLN A 276 -30.78 -16.12 15.14
CA GLN A 276 -30.29 -16.54 13.83
C GLN A 276 -29.05 -15.76 13.36
N ILE A 277 -28.74 -14.63 13.99
CA ILE A 277 -27.60 -13.77 13.62
C ILE A 277 -26.27 -14.54 13.66
N PRO A 278 -25.93 -15.29 14.73
CA PRO A 278 -24.65 -15.99 14.82
C PRO A 278 -24.52 -17.07 13.74
N VAL A 279 -25.62 -17.76 13.42
CA VAL A 279 -25.64 -18.83 12.41
C VAL A 279 -25.41 -18.27 11.01
N VAL A 280 -26.02 -17.13 10.70
CA VAL A 280 -25.82 -16.46 9.41
C VAL A 280 -24.40 -15.91 9.30
N LEU A 281 -23.86 -15.33 10.39
CA LEU A 281 -22.50 -14.82 10.42
C LEU A 281 -21.48 -15.92 10.14
N ASP A 282 -21.63 -17.07 10.79
CA ASP A 282 -20.73 -18.22 10.60
C ASP A 282 -20.75 -18.71 9.14
N ARG A 283 -21.93 -18.79 8.51
CA ARG A 283 -22.05 -19.13 7.08
C ARG A 283 -21.36 -18.11 6.17
N VAL A 284 -21.48 -16.82 6.46
CA VAL A 284 -20.81 -15.75 5.70
C VAL A 284 -19.29 -15.88 5.83
N VAL A 285 -18.77 -16.00 7.05
CA VAL A 285 -17.32 -16.13 7.30
C VAL A 285 -16.77 -17.40 6.65
N HIS A 286 -17.45 -18.54 6.84
CA HIS A 286 -17.03 -19.81 6.25
C HIS A 286 -16.99 -19.77 4.72
N TYR A 287 -17.98 -19.13 4.09
CA TYR A 287 -18.01 -18.93 2.63
C TYR A 287 -16.86 -18.01 2.17
N MET A 288 -16.59 -16.93 2.90
CA MET A 288 -15.47 -16.03 2.58
C MET A 288 -14.12 -16.74 2.66
N GLU A 289 -13.89 -17.57 3.68
CA GLU A 289 -12.64 -18.30 3.86
C GLU A 289 -12.44 -19.44 2.85
N THR A 290 -13.52 -20.18 2.57
CA THR A 290 -13.47 -21.41 1.74
C THR A 290 -13.52 -21.08 0.25
N CYS A 291 -14.43 -20.20 -0.17
CA CYS A 291 -14.64 -19.88 -1.58
C CYS A 291 -13.82 -18.66 -2.05
N ARG A 292 -13.32 -17.83 -1.12
CA ARG A 292 -12.53 -16.62 -1.42
C ARG A 292 -13.14 -15.74 -2.53
N PRO A 293 -14.44 -15.43 -2.47
CA PRO A 293 -15.11 -14.66 -3.51
C PRO A 293 -14.57 -13.23 -3.63
N TYR A 294 -13.86 -12.73 -2.61
CA TYR A 294 -13.16 -11.45 -2.64
C TYR A 294 -12.04 -11.33 -3.68
N LEU A 295 -11.66 -12.44 -4.33
CA LEU A 295 -10.72 -12.42 -5.45
C LEU A 295 -11.37 -12.03 -6.78
N ASP A 296 -12.70 -12.04 -6.86
CA ASP A 296 -13.45 -11.60 -8.04
C ASP A 296 -13.87 -10.13 -7.88
N PRO A 297 -13.32 -9.20 -8.68
CA PRO A 297 -13.65 -7.78 -8.58
C PRO A 297 -15.09 -7.44 -8.99
N GLU A 298 -15.82 -8.35 -9.64
CA GLU A 298 -17.24 -8.16 -9.96
C GLU A 298 -18.18 -8.74 -8.91
N PHE A 299 -17.64 -9.39 -7.87
CA PHE A 299 -18.42 -10.00 -6.80
C PHE A 299 -19.24 -8.96 -6.04
N ALA A 300 -20.56 -9.13 -6.08
CA ALA A 300 -21.53 -8.20 -5.51
C ALA A 300 -22.37 -8.87 -4.41
N PRO A 301 -23.07 -8.07 -3.57
CA PRO A 301 -23.90 -8.61 -2.49
C PRO A 301 -24.95 -9.64 -2.94
N ARG A 302 -25.46 -9.50 -4.17
CA ARG A 302 -26.40 -10.43 -4.79
C ARG A 302 -25.81 -11.83 -5.04
N ASP A 303 -24.50 -11.90 -5.30
CA ASP A 303 -23.82 -13.15 -5.61
C ASP A 303 -23.60 -13.95 -4.32
N MET A 304 -23.22 -13.25 -3.23
CA MET A 304 -23.19 -13.83 -1.88
C MET A 304 -24.57 -14.31 -1.43
N ALA A 305 -25.60 -13.51 -1.68
CA ALA A 305 -26.99 -13.86 -1.39
C ALA A 305 -27.43 -15.13 -2.11
N ALA A 306 -27.11 -15.25 -3.40
CA ALA A 306 -27.40 -16.45 -4.19
C ALA A 306 -26.62 -17.67 -3.67
N ALA A 307 -25.33 -17.52 -3.36
CA ALA A 307 -24.49 -18.62 -2.91
C ALA A 307 -24.89 -19.16 -1.52
N LEU A 308 -25.35 -18.28 -0.63
CA LEU A 308 -25.79 -18.65 0.71
C LEU A 308 -27.29 -18.97 0.80
N ASP A 309 -28.03 -18.81 -0.30
CA ASP A 309 -29.50 -18.88 -0.31
C ASP A 309 -30.13 -17.99 0.79
N LEU A 310 -29.67 -16.73 0.83
CA LEU A 310 -30.10 -15.74 1.82
C LEU A 310 -30.44 -14.40 1.15
N PRO A 311 -31.51 -13.71 1.57
CA PRO A 311 -31.80 -12.35 1.12
C PRO A 311 -30.63 -11.39 1.37
N VAL A 312 -30.32 -10.54 0.38
CA VAL A 312 -29.26 -9.50 0.46
C VAL A 312 -29.39 -8.62 1.71
N ALA A 313 -30.62 -8.30 2.10
CA ALA A 313 -30.90 -7.50 3.29
C ALA A 313 -30.40 -8.17 4.59
N ARG A 314 -30.52 -9.50 4.70
CA ARG A 314 -30.08 -10.26 5.87
C ARG A 314 -28.55 -10.31 5.96
N ILE A 315 -27.89 -10.53 4.83
CA ILE A 315 -26.43 -10.49 4.73
C ILE A 315 -25.92 -9.11 5.13
N SER A 316 -26.48 -8.05 4.55
CA SER A 316 -26.07 -6.67 4.84
C SER A 316 -26.28 -6.31 6.31
N GLN A 317 -27.37 -6.77 6.92
CA GLN A 317 -27.64 -6.55 8.34
C GLN A 317 -26.58 -7.23 9.21
N VAL A 318 -26.30 -8.52 8.97
CA VAL A 318 -25.33 -9.29 9.78
C VAL A 318 -23.93 -8.71 9.64
N ILE A 319 -23.50 -8.34 8.43
CA ILE A 319 -22.19 -7.72 8.21
C ILE A 319 -22.09 -6.37 8.94
N ASN A 320 -23.11 -5.51 8.82
CA ASN A 320 -23.09 -4.20 9.46
C ASN A 320 -23.14 -4.31 10.99
N GLN A 321 -23.98 -5.21 11.54
CA GLN A 321 -24.17 -5.35 12.99
C GLN A 321 -22.99 -6.07 13.67
N GLU A 322 -22.59 -7.23 13.16
CA GLU A 322 -21.62 -8.09 13.84
C GLU A 322 -20.17 -7.76 13.45
N LEU A 323 -19.93 -7.39 12.19
CA LEU A 323 -18.58 -7.13 11.69
C LEU A 323 -18.23 -5.64 11.66
N GLN A 324 -19.19 -4.76 11.96
CA GLN A 324 -19.00 -3.30 12.01
C GLN A 324 -18.35 -2.76 10.73
N THR A 325 -18.69 -3.36 9.60
CA THR A 325 -18.19 -3.01 8.26
C THR A 325 -19.33 -3.12 7.25
N ASN A 326 -19.15 -2.63 6.03
CA ASN A 326 -20.08 -2.88 4.93
C ASN A 326 -19.58 -4.04 4.05
N PHE A 327 -20.39 -4.50 3.10
CA PHE A 327 -20.02 -5.60 2.20
C PHE A 327 -18.66 -5.39 1.49
N TYR A 328 -18.39 -4.17 1.00
CA TYR A 328 -17.13 -3.84 0.31
C TYR A 328 -15.94 -3.64 1.25
N GLY A 329 -16.18 -3.52 2.56
CA GLY A 329 -15.12 -3.56 3.56
C GLY A 329 -14.87 -4.97 4.09
N LEU A 330 -15.79 -5.92 3.83
CA LEU A 330 -15.62 -7.34 4.11
C LEU A 330 -14.87 -8.07 2.99
N VAL A 331 -15.17 -7.71 1.74
CA VAL A 331 -14.49 -8.17 0.50
C VAL A 331 -13.18 -7.42 0.30
#